data_AF-A0A932M8Y8-F1
#
_entry.id   AF-A0A932M8Y8-F1
#
_cell.length_a   1.000
_cell.length_b   1.000
_cell.length_c   1.000
_cell.angle_alpha   90.00
_cell.angle_beta   90.00
_cell.angle_gamma   90.00
#
_symmetry.space_group_name_H-M   'P 1'
#
loop_
_entity.id
_entity.type
_entity.pdbx_description
1 polymer ?
#
loop_
_entity_poly.entity_id
_entity_poly.type
_entity_poly.pdbx_seq_one_letter_code
_entity_poly.pdbx_strand_id
1 'polypeptide(L)'
;RFADLRTQYGATSTIFTEYLRAAGMEPSQRLATALLYGIKSDTLFLERGSQIADLEAFTFLYPFASRAMITRMERPALPREDLEALGRALSRLQADDGVAVIHMGEVKREDVIPQMAEFCLHGSSTRSAAPAAIVPWLRRSFPWSVLKNGAAR
;
A
#
# COMPACT_ATOMS: atom_id res chain seq x y z
N ARG A 1 11.42 -17.00 -22.19
CA ARG A 1 10.69 -16.66 -20.95
C ARG A 1 9.44 -15.88 -21.36
N PHE A 2 8.28 -16.22 -20.82
CA PHE A 2 7.02 -15.52 -21.10
C PHE A 2 6.78 -14.40 -20.08
N ALA A 3 6.19 -13.29 -20.52
CA ALA A 3 5.75 -12.18 -19.67
C ALA A 3 4.43 -11.62 -20.24
N ASP A 4 3.40 -11.55 -19.41
CA ASP A 4 2.13 -10.87 -19.72
C ASP A 4 2.13 -9.53 -18.95
N LEU A 5 2.08 -8.42 -19.70
CA LEU A 5 2.11 -7.07 -19.17
C LEU A 5 0.88 -6.32 -19.70
N ARG A 6 -0.09 -6.10 -18.82
CA ARG A 6 -1.33 -5.38 -19.15
C ARG A 6 -1.38 -4.06 -18.39
N THR A 7 -0.70 -3.06 -18.94
CA THR A 7 -0.51 -1.75 -18.29
C THR A 7 -1.82 -1.00 -18.01
N GLN A 8 -2.92 -1.41 -18.65
CA GLN A 8 -4.24 -0.86 -18.45
C GLN A 8 -4.99 -1.43 -17.25
N TYR A 9 -4.57 -2.58 -16.69
CA TYR A 9 -5.24 -3.23 -15.57
C TYR A 9 -4.89 -2.51 -14.27
N GLY A 10 -5.87 -2.38 -13.38
CA GLY A 10 -5.69 -1.71 -12.10
C GLY A 10 -4.90 -2.52 -11.08
N ALA A 11 -4.88 -3.86 -11.20
CA ALA A 11 -4.14 -4.73 -10.30
C ALA A 11 -3.53 -5.95 -11.00
N THR A 12 -2.39 -6.42 -10.49
CA THR A 12 -1.81 -7.71 -10.94
C THR A 12 -2.71 -8.88 -10.56
N SER A 13 -3.40 -8.77 -9.42
CA SER A 13 -4.39 -9.76 -8.96
C SER A 13 -5.50 -9.99 -9.99
N THR A 14 -5.89 -8.97 -10.74
CA THR A 14 -6.90 -9.07 -11.81
C THR A 14 -6.45 -10.01 -12.92
N ILE A 15 -5.21 -9.87 -13.38
CA ILE A 15 -4.62 -10.77 -14.41
C ILE A 15 -4.60 -12.21 -13.88
N PHE A 16 -4.17 -12.39 -12.62
CA PHE A 16 -4.11 -13.72 -12.02
C PHE A 16 -5.49 -14.37 -11.88
N THR A 17 -6.52 -13.59 -11.52
CA THR A 17 -7.90 -14.06 -11.45
C THR A 17 -8.42 -14.52 -12.81
N GLU A 18 -8.10 -13.82 -13.89
CA GLU A 18 -8.45 -14.27 -15.24
C GLU A 18 -7.82 -15.62 -15.57
N TYR A 19 -6.56 -15.85 -15.20
CA TYR A 19 -5.93 -17.15 -15.41
C TYR A 19 -6.60 -18.27 -14.61
N LEU A 20 -6.98 -18.02 -13.36
CA LEU A 20 -7.74 -19.00 -12.56
C LEU A 20 -9.07 -19.35 -13.22
N ARG A 21 -9.80 -18.34 -13.72
CA ARG A 21 -11.07 -18.53 -14.43
C ARG A 21 -10.88 -19.29 -15.74
N ALA A 22 -9.87 -18.93 -16.53
CA ALA A 22 -9.55 -19.60 -17.79
C ALA A 22 -9.12 -21.07 -17.58
N ALA A 23 -8.48 -21.37 -16.46
CA ALA A 23 -8.12 -22.72 -16.06
C ALA A 23 -9.29 -23.51 -15.44
N GLY A 24 -10.46 -22.89 -15.22
CA GLY A 24 -11.61 -23.52 -14.56
C GLY A 24 -11.35 -23.84 -13.08
N MET A 25 -10.42 -23.13 -12.44
CA MET A 25 -10.03 -23.38 -11.05
C MET A 25 -10.82 -22.51 -10.08
N GLU A 26 -11.48 -23.15 -9.11
CA GLU A 26 -12.08 -22.45 -7.99
C GLU A 26 -10.99 -22.08 -6.96
N PRO A 27 -10.84 -20.79 -6.60
CA PRO A 27 -9.83 -20.38 -5.63
C PRO A 27 -10.22 -20.81 -4.21
N SER A 28 -9.23 -21.27 -3.43
CA SER A 28 -9.45 -21.42 -1.98
C SER A 28 -9.80 -20.08 -1.34
N GLN A 29 -10.53 -20.10 -0.22
CA GLN A 29 -10.89 -18.87 0.51
C GLN A 29 -9.68 -17.96 0.79
N ARG A 30 -8.53 -18.55 1.15
CA ARG A 30 -7.31 -17.80 1.44
C ARG A 30 -6.74 -17.13 0.19
N LEU A 31 -6.71 -17.84 -0.95
CA LEU A 31 -6.27 -17.28 -2.23
C LEU A 31 -7.22 -16.19 -2.70
N ALA A 32 -8.54 -16.43 -2.63
CA ALA A 32 -9.54 -15.45 -3.01
C ALA A 32 -9.45 -14.17 -2.17
N THR A 33 -9.25 -14.32 -0.85
CA THR A 33 -9.04 -13.19 0.07
C THR A 33 -7.81 -12.38 -0.32
N ALA A 34 -6.66 -13.03 -0.60
CA ALA A 34 -5.44 -12.34 -0.97
C ALA A 34 -5.58 -11.59 -2.30
N LEU A 35 -6.17 -12.23 -3.31
CA LEU A 35 -6.39 -11.61 -4.63
C LEU A 35 -7.37 -10.44 -4.54
N LEU A 36 -8.49 -10.62 -3.83
CA LEU A 36 -9.50 -9.57 -3.65
C LEU A 36 -8.91 -8.37 -2.91
N TYR A 37 -8.11 -8.60 -1.86
CA TYR A 37 -7.40 -7.54 -1.16
C TYR A 37 -6.43 -6.80 -2.08
N GLY A 38 -5.66 -7.51 -2.92
CA GLY A 38 -4.75 -6.88 -3.88
C GLY A 38 -5.48 -6.00 -4.91
N ILE A 39 -6.64 -6.44 -5.42
CA ILE A 39 -7.47 -5.59 -6.28
C ILE A 39 -7.91 -4.34 -5.51
N LYS A 40 -8.37 -4.49 -4.26
CA LYS A 40 -8.78 -3.35 -3.43
C LYS A 40 -7.65 -2.36 -3.15
N SER A 41 -6.46 -2.85 -2.80
CA SER A 41 -5.32 -1.99 -2.46
C SER A 41 -4.81 -1.23 -3.68
N ASP A 42 -4.65 -1.91 -4.81
CA ASP A 42 -4.03 -1.32 -6.00
C ASP A 42 -4.97 -0.33 -6.71
N THR A 43 -6.28 -0.53 -6.59
CA THR A 43 -7.30 0.29 -7.27
C THR A 43 -8.00 1.32 -6.37
N LEU A 44 -7.60 1.44 -5.10
CA LEU A 44 -8.31 2.21 -4.08
C LEU A 44 -9.82 1.89 -4.07
N PHE A 45 -10.15 0.62 -3.87
CA PHE A 45 -11.53 0.14 -3.92
C PHE A 45 -12.26 0.48 -5.24
N LEU A 46 -11.55 0.32 -6.36
CA LEU A 46 -12.02 0.61 -7.72
C LEU A 46 -12.25 2.10 -8.03
N GLU A 47 -11.83 3.03 -7.16
CA GLU A 47 -11.97 4.48 -7.40
C GLU A 47 -10.91 5.04 -8.36
N ARG A 48 -9.73 4.42 -8.45
CA ARG A 48 -8.59 4.93 -9.23
C ARG A 48 -8.08 3.88 -10.21
N GLY A 49 -8.00 4.25 -11.50
CA GLY A 49 -7.31 3.46 -12.52
C GLY A 49 -7.87 2.04 -12.73
N SER A 50 -9.09 1.77 -12.27
CA SER A 50 -9.76 0.48 -12.41
C SER A 50 -10.38 0.35 -13.80
N GLN A 51 -10.37 -0.87 -14.32
CA GLN A 51 -11.04 -1.28 -15.55
C GLN A 51 -12.20 -2.20 -15.23
N ILE A 52 -13.02 -2.46 -16.26
CA ILE A 52 -14.09 -3.47 -16.19
C ILE A 52 -13.54 -4.83 -15.74
N ALA A 53 -12.33 -5.19 -16.19
CA ALA A 53 -11.66 -6.43 -15.77
C ALA A 53 -11.45 -6.50 -14.25
N ASP A 54 -11.08 -5.39 -13.60
CA ASP A 54 -10.89 -5.33 -12.14
C ASP A 54 -12.23 -5.52 -11.41
N LEU A 55 -13.31 -4.92 -11.92
CA LEU A 55 -14.66 -5.11 -11.38
C LEU A 55 -15.15 -6.56 -11.54
N GLU A 56 -14.91 -7.18 -12.69
CA GLU A 56 -15.27 -8.57 -12.94
C GLU A 56 -14.49 -9.54 -12.05
N ALA A 57 -13.17 -9.34 -11.93
CA ALA A 57 -12.32 -10.12 -11.04
C ALA A 57 -12.74 -9.94 -9.57
N PHE A 58 -13.02 -8.70 -9.15
CA PHE A 58 -13.53 -8.40 -7.82
C PHE A 58 -14.84 -9.17 -7.55
N THR A 59 -15.79 -9.08 -8.47
CA THR A 59 -17.12 -9.71 -8.34
C THR A 59 -17.01 -11.23 -8.31
N PHE A 60 -16.12 -11.81 -9.12
CA PHE A 60 -15.85 -13.24 -9.12
C PHE A 60 -15.26 -13.74 -7.79
N LEU A 61 -14.31 -12.99 -7.20
CA LEU A 61 -13.63 -13.39 -5.97
C LEU A 61 -14.46 -13.14 -4.70
N TYR A 62 -15.35 -12.14 -4.73
CA TYR A 62 -16.10 -11.66 -3.58
C TYR A 62 -16.84 -12.77 -2.78
N PRO A 63 -17.50 -13.76 -3.42
CA PRO A 63 -18.20 -14.83 -2.71
C PRO A 63 -17.27 -15.79 -1.96
N PHE A 64 -16.03 -15.97 -2.44
CA PHE A 64 -15.07 -16.93 -1.87
C PHE A 64 -14.22 -16.32 -0.76
N ALA A 65 -14.10 -14.99 -0.73
CA ALA A 65 -13.20 -14.29 0.19
C ALA A 65 -13.75 -14.22 1.62
N SER A 66 -12.84 -14.26 2.60
CA SER A 66 -13.18 -14.05 4.01
C SER A 66 -13.26 -12.56 4.34
N ARG A 67 -14.48 -12.05 4.53
CA ARG A 67 -14.72 -10.66 4.94
C ARG A 67 -13.98 -10.30 6.24
N ALA A 68 -13.93 -11.22 7.20
CA ALA A 68 -13.22 -11.00 8.46
C ALA A 68 -11.71 -10.81 8.26
N MET A 69 -11.11 -11.55 7.33
CA MET A 69 -9.69 -11.39 7.01
C MET A 69 -9.42 -10.08 6.26
N ILE A 70 -10.26 -9.74 5.27
CA ILE A 70 -10.16 -8.45 4.56
C ILE A 70 -10.17 -7.28 5.56
N THR A 71 -11.14 -7.23 6.48
CA THR A 71 -11.22 -6.17 7.49
C THR A 71 -9.98 -6.11 8.38
N ARG A 72 -9.41 -7.26 8.75
CA ARG A 72 -8.16 -7.31 9.54
C ARG A 72 -6.95 -6.81 8.76
N MET A 73 -6.90 -7.06 7.45
CA MET A 73 -5.83 -6.57 6.58
C MET A 73 -5.95 -5.07 6.31
N GLU A 74 -7.17 -4.54 6.21
CA GLU A 74 -7.44 -3.11 6.04
C GLU A 74 -7.19 -2.29 7.32
N ARG A 75 -7.30 -2.92 8.49
CA ARG A 75 -7.14 -2.26 9.79
C ARG A 75 -6.06 -2.96 10.60
N PRO A 76 -4.79 -2.86 10.19
CA PRO A 76 -3.69 -3.40 10.97
C PRO A 76 -3.70 -2.73 12.36
N ALA A 77 -3.45 -3.53 13.40
CA ALA A 77 -3.34 -2.98 14.74
C ALA A 77 -2.18 -1.97 14.78
N LEU A 78 -2.45 -0.77 15.28
CA LEU A 78 -1.45 0.25 15.56
C LEU A 78 -1.20 0.28 17.07
N PRO A 79 -0.13 -0.38 17.56
CA PRO A 79 0.23 -0.30 18.97
C PRO A 79 0.51 1.16 19.36
N ARG A 80 0.37 1.46 20.65
CA ARG A 80 0.49 2.82 21.19
C ARG A 80 1.80 3.51 20.79
N GLU A 81 2.90 2.76 20.73
CA GLU A 81 4.20 3.27 20.30
C GLU A 81 4.22 3.79 18.86
N ASP A 82 3.55 3.10 17.93
CA ASP A 82 3.43 3.51 16.53
C ASP A 82 2.52 4.75 16.43
N LEU A 83 1.41 4.78 17.19
CA LEU A 83 0.52 5.94 17.25
C LEU A 83 1.24 7.19 17.77
N GLU A 84 2.07 7.05 18.80
CA GLU A 84 2.89 8.16 19.30
C GLU A 84 3.94 8.61 18.28
N ALA A 85 4.54 7.68 17.54
CA ALA A 85 5.47 8.02 16.46
C ALA A 85 4.78 8.79 15.34
N LEU A 86 3.60 8.33 14.91
CA LEU A 86 2.76 9.04 13.93
C LEU A 86 2.40 10.44 14.42
N GLY A 87 1.95 10.58 15.68
CA GLY A 87 1.59 11.89 16.26
C GLY A 87 2.77 12.87 16.32
N ARG A 88 3.96 12.40 16.72
CA ARG A 88 5.19 13.21 16.71
C ARG A 88 5.64 13.61 15.30
N ALA A 89 5.39 12.75 14.32
CA ALA A 89 5.72 13.04 12.93
C ALA A 89 4.77 14.09 12.35
N LEU A 90 3.46 13.95 12.61
CA LEU A 90 2.43 14.86 12.11
C LEU A 90 2.62 16.29 12.61
N SER A 91 3.10 16.48 13.85
CA SER A 91 3.40 17.83 14.36
C SER A 91 4.56 18.52 13.62
N ARG A 92 5.29 17.79 12.76
CA ARG A 92 6.40 18.27 11.93
C ARG A 92 6.09 18.19 10.43
N LEU A 93 4.84 17.92 10.06
CA LEU A 93 4.41 17.86 8.66
C LEU A 93 4.64 19.23 8.01
N GLN A 94 5.40 19.23 6.91
CA GLN A 94 5.55 20.39 6.04
C GLN A 94 4.78 20.11 4.76
N ALA A 95 3.76 20.92 4.49
CA ALA A 95 2.99 20.85 3.25
C ALA A 95 3.11 22.19 2.53
N ASP A 96 3.66 22.14 1.31
CA ASP A 96 3.78 23.31 0.45
C ASP A 96 3.57 22.92 -1.01
N ASP A 97 2.89 23.77 -1.76
CA ASP A 97 2.62 23.65 -3.19
C ASP A 97 2.16 22.25 -3.68
N GLY A 98 1.35 21.57 -2.86
CA GLY A 98 0.85 20.24 -3.15
C GLY A 98 1.85 19.10 -2.91
N VAL A 99 2.93 19.33 -2.18
CA VAL A 99 3.88 18.32 -1.70
C VAL A 99 3.85 18.25 -0.18
N ALA A 100 3.73 17.05 0.38
CA ALA A 100 3.84 16.78 1.81
C ALA A 100 5.17 16.09 2.14
N VAL A 101 5.95 16.65 3.06
CA VAL A 101 7.20 16.06 3.56
C VAL A 101 7.10 15.88 5.07
N ILE A 102 7.48 14.68 5.53
CA ILE A 102 7.40 14.33 6.94
C ILE A 102 8.56 13.42 7.36
N HIS A 103 9.20 13.77 8.48
CA HIS A 103 10.28 12.96 9.06
C HIS A 103 9.80 12.27 10.33
N MET A 104 9.62 10.94 10.25
CA MET A 104 9.08 10.13 11.33
C MET A 104 10.13 9.68 12.36
N GLY A 105 11.42 9.85 12.06
CA GLY A 105 12.49 9.39 12.94
C GLY A 105 12.60 7.87 12.96
N GLU A 106 12.91 7.30 14.13
CA GLU A 106 13.03 5.85 14.26
C GLU A 106 11.65 5.19 14.36
N VAL A 107 11.37 4.25 13.46
CA VAL A 107 10.12 3.49 13.43
C VAL A 107 10.44 2.00 13.53
N LYS A 108 9.75 1.28 14.43
CA LYS A 108 9.99 -0.18 14.62
C LYS A 108 9.40 -1.02 13.49
N ARG A 109 8.32 -0.51 12.89
CA ARG A 109 7.53 -1.16 11.86
C ARG A 109 7.61 -0.40 10.56
N GLU A 110 7.97 -1.09 9.49
CA GLU A 110 8.11 -0.48 8.16
C GLU A 110 6.79 -0.11 7.52
N ASP A 111 5.74 -0.89 7.80
CA ASP A 111 4.42 -0.68 7.22
C ASP A 111 3.77 0.62 7.71
N VAL A 112 4.32 1.26 8.75
CA VAL A 112 3.94 2.60 9.21
C VAL A 112 4.35 3.69 8.19
N ILE A 113 5.40 3.46 7.41
CA ILE A 113 5.89 4.42 6.40
C ILE A 113 4.89 4.62 5.25
N PRO A 114 4.46 3.56 4.52
CA PRO A 114 3.46 3.73 3.47
C PRO A 114 2.11 4.17 4.03
N GLN A 115 1.74 3.77 5.26
CA GLN A 115 0.53 4.27 5.92
C GLN A 115 0.57 5.80 6.13
N MET A 116 1.72 6.35 6.52
CA MET A 116 1.87 7.80 6.64
C MET A 116 1.85 8.51 5.29
N ALA A 117 2.49 7.94 4.25
CA ALA A 117 2.38 8.48 2.89
C ALA A 117 0.92 8.59 2.47
N GLU A 118 0.17 7.50 2.64
CA GLU A 118 -1.24 7.42 2.26
C GLU A 118 -2.08 8.43 3.05
N PHE A 119 -1.82 8.59 4.35
CA PHE A 119 -2.48 9.61 5.17
C PHE A 119 -2.23 11.03 4.64
N CYS A 120 -1.00 11.37 4.28
CA CYS A 120 -0.66 12.68 3.71
C CYS A 120 -1.34 12.90 2.35
N LEU A 121 -1.45 11.87 1.50
CA LEU A 121 -2.14 11.98 0.22
C LEU A 121 -3.64 12.23 0.36
N HIS A 122 -4.27 11.72 1.43
CA HIS A 122 -5.70 11.93 1.69
C HIS A 122 -6.01 13.22 2.47
N GLY A 123 -5.16 13.58 3.45
CA GLY A 123 -5.44 14.61 4.44
C GLY A 123 -5.11 16.04 4.00
N SER A 124 -4.19 16.21 3.05
CA SER A 124 -3.86 17.50 2.45
C SER A 124 -4.25 17.50 0.98
N SER A 125 -4.58 18.66 0.42
CA SER A 125 -4.77 18.89 -1.03
C SER A 125 -3.45 18.72 -1.80
N THR A 126 -2.68 17.69 -1.46
CA THR A 126 -1.32 17.39 -1.90
C THR A 126 -1.38 16.33 -2.98
N ARG A 127 -0.62 16.58 -4.04
CA ARG A 127 -0.45 15.70 -5.19
C ARG A 127 0.60 14.61 -4.94
N SER A 128 1.52 14.83 -4.00
CA SER A 128 2.58 13.89 -3.66
C SER A 128 2.97 13.95 -2.18
N ALA A 129 3.47 12.83 -1.65
CA ALA A 129 3.93 12.70 -0.28
C ALA A 129 5.27 11.96 -0.22
N ALA A 130 6.18 12.42 0.64
CA ALA A 130 7.50 11.85 0.86
C ALA A 130 7.77 11.65 2.37
N PRO A 131 7.27 10.56 2.99
CA PRO A 131 7.65 10.22 4.34
C PRO A 131 9.05 9.60 4.40
N ALA A 132 9.83 10.02 5.37
CA ALA A 132 11.15 9.47 5.66
C ALA A 132 11.20 8.93 7.10
N ALA A 133 11.74 7.73 7.26
CA ALA A 133 11.99 7.12 8.56
C ALA A 133 13.29 6.30 8.56
N ILE A 134 13.84 6.08 9.75
CA ILE A 134 14.94 5.17 9.99
C ILE A 134 14.37 3.92 10.64
N VAL A 135 14.52 2.76 9.99
CA VAL A 135 14.09 1.47 10.54
C VAL A 135 15.28 0.79 11.23
N PRO A 136 15.13 0.12 12.38
CA PRO A 136 16.24 -0.45 13.15
C PRO A 136 17.20 -1.34 12.36
N TRP A 137 16.73 -2.13 11.40
CA TRP A 137 17.62 -2.95 10.57
C TRP A 137 18.34 -2.15 9.47
N LEU A 138 17.75 -1.05 9.00
CA LEU A 138 18.36 -0.17 8.00
C LEU A 138 19.63 0.48 8.58
N ARG A 139 19.61 0.79 9.88
CA ARG A 139 20.76 1.33 10.64
C ARG A 139 21.96 0.38 10.68
N ARG A 140 21.72 -0.94 10.57
CA ARG A 140 22.78 -1.96 10.49
C ARG A 140 23.34 -2.13 9.08
N SER A 141 22.55 -1.76 8.06
CA SER A 141 22.85 -2.08 6.66
C SER A 141 23.32 -0.85 5.86
N PHE A 142 22.94 0.37 6.26
CA PHE A 142 23.30 1.63 5.61
C PHE A 142 23.57 2.75 6.64
N PRO A 143 24.81 3.27 6.74
CA PRO A 143 25.13 4.41 7.61
C PRO A 143 24.44 5.71 7.13
N TRP A 144 23.88 6.48 8.07
CA TRP A 144 23.14 7.74 7.83
C TRP A 144 23.93 8.81 7.05
N SER A 145 25.27 8.74 7.04
CA SER A 145 26.14 9.61 6.24
C SER A 145 25.92 9.46 4.73
N VAL A 146 25.45 8.31 4.25
CA VAL A 146 25.24 8.04 2.83
C VAL A 146 23.94 8.66 2.30
N LEU A 147 22.89 8.70 3.13
CA LEU A 147 21.57 9.21 2.73
C LEU A 147 21.49 10.74 2.71
N LYS A 148 22.25 11.45 3.58
CA LYS A 148 22.30 12.92 3.59
C LYS A 148 22.80 13.54 2.27
N ASN A 149 23.69 12.84 1.57
CA ASN A 149 24.30 13.37 0.34
C ASN A 149 23.46 13.14 -0.93
N GLY A 150 22.39 12.34 -0.84
CA GLY A 150 21.50 12.04 -1.98
C GLY A 150 20.30 12.98 -2.11
N ALA A 151 19.90 13.66 -1.03
CA ALA A 151 18.75 14.56 -1.02
C ALA A 151 19.08 16.03 -1.36
N ALA A 152 20.35 16.33 -1.68
CA ALA A 152 20.84 17.67 -2.02
C ALA A 152 21.29 17.80 -3.50
N ARG A 153 20.77 16.93 -4.39
CA ARG A 153 20.93 17.05 -5.84
C ARG A 153 19.60 16.92 -6.54
#